data_AF-A0A1F8JRK7-F1
#
_entry.id   AF-A0A1F8JRK7-F1
#
_cell.length_a   1.000
_cell.length_b   1.000
_cell.length_c   1.000
_cell.angle_alpha   90.00
_cell.angle_beta   90.00
_cell.angle_gamma   90.00
#
_symmetry.space_group_name_H-M   'P 1'
#
loop_
_entity.id
_entity.type
_entity.pdbx_description
1 polymer ?
#
loop_
_entity_poly.entity_id
_entity_poly.type
_entity_poly.pdbx_seq_one_letter_code
_entity_poly.pdbx_strand_id
1 'polypeptide(L)'
;MKRVRVFVLFFGLLCVCGKGWHYLKDGLKFERFYRDFPVGAEKAEVPEEKIRRALDQPYFYIGRGRQCYAFASKDGKYVLKFPRLDHFELPLWTRAFPFSKTYKEKRLSEITFRREFLLNSFRTAARELREETGLLYLHLSSTNFFGTKMQLVDRIRRSYFIDIDQTLFALQEKKELLMPAFLKALKTGDRTRAEEILNAFLELAVLKAKKGIFNKDASFLRNFGIEGKRAAQIDVGSFFRKKVEPQKDESLLAFRDATEHVDQWLGSVDLEMQKWFKTRCEEISSKL
;
A
#
# COMPACT_ATOMS: atom_id res chain seq x y z
N MET A 1 -22.05 -24.41 40.28
CA MET A 1 -20.71 -23.76 40.20
C MET A 1 -19.70 -24.46 39.28
N LYS A 2 -19.44 -25.78 39.41
CA LYS A 2 -18.46 -26.49 38.54
C LYS A 2 -18.78 -26.40 37.03
N ARG A 3 -20.03 -26.59 36.62
CA ARG A 3 -20.46 -26.47 35.21
C ARG A 3 -20.23 -25.08 34.60
N VAL A 4 -20.46 -24.02 35.39
CA VAL A 4 -20.20 -22.63 34.96
C VAL A 4 -18.70 -22.40 34.76
N ARG A 5 -17.85 -22.90 35.67
CA ARG A 5 -16.39 -22.81 35.51
C ARG A 5 -15.89 -23.55 34.27
N VAL A 6 -16.39 -24.76 34.01
CA VAL A 6 -16.06 -25.52 32.79
C VAL A 6 -16.47 -24.75 31.53
N PHE A 7 -17.67 -24.16 31.52
CA PHE A 7 -18.15 -23.37 30.39
C PHE A 7 -17.29 -22.12 30.14
N VAL A 8 -16.93 -21.39 31.21
CA VAL A 8 -16.04 -20.22 31.12
C VAL A 8 -14.65 -20.61 30.61
N LEU A 9 -14.09 -21.71 31.11
CA LEU A 9 -12.79 -22.22 30.64
C LEU A 9 -12.84 -22.64 29.17
N PHE A 10 -13.90 -23.34 28.76
CA PHE A 10 -14.10 -23.74 27.36
C PHE A 10 -14.25 -22.53 26.44
N PHE A 11 -15.05 -21.53 26.83
CA PHE A 11 -15.21 -20.30 26.06
C PHE A 11 -13.91 -19.50 25.98
N GLY A 12 -13.16 -19.41 27.09
CA GLY A 12 -11.83 -18.82 27.12
C GLY A 12 -10.86 -19.52 26.16
N LEU A 13 -10.86 -20.86 26.14
CA LEU A 13 -10.06 -21.66 25.21
C LEU A 13 -10.44 -21.38 23.75
N LEU A 14 -11.73 -21.35 23.42
CA LEU A 14 -12.20 -21.00 22.08
C LEU A 14 -11.74 -19.61 21.64
N CYS A 15 -11.81 -18.61 22.53
CA CYS A 15 -11.31 -17.27 22.24
C CYS A 15 -9.79 -17.26 22.01
N VAL A 16 -9.02 -18.01 22.82
CA VAL A 16 -7.56 -18.12 22.67
C VAL A 16 -7.20 -18.84 21.36
N CYS A 17 -7.82 -19.98 21.06
CA CYS A 17 -7.62 -20.71 19.81
C CYS A 17 -8.00 -19.86 18.61
N GLY A 18 -9.13 -19.15 18.66
CA GLY A 18 -9.57 -18.25 17.58
C GLY A 18 -8.60 -17.08 17.36
N LYS A 19 -8.12 -16.43 18.43
CA LYS A 19 -7.07 -15.40 18.32
C LYS A 19 -5.76 -15.98 17.83
N GLY A 20 -5.33 -17.14 18.33
CA GLY A 20 -4.15 -17.85 17.87
C GLY A 20 -4.21 -18.14 16.37
N TRP A 21 -5.35 -18.64 15.89
CA TRP A 21 -5.60 -18.86 14.46
C TRP A 21 -5.54 -17.55 13.66
N HIS A 22 -6.11 -16.47 14.19
CA HIS A 22 -6.02 -15.14 13.58
C HIS A 22 -4.56 -14.68 13.45
N TYR A 23 -3.75 -14.81 14.49
CA TYR A 23 -2.33 -14.44 14.45
C TYR A 23 -1.53 -15.31 13.48
N LEU A 24 -1.77 -16.63 13.46
CA LEU A 24 -1.12 -17.57 12.56
C LEU A 24 -1.39 -17.23 11.09
N LYS A 25 -2.63 -16.86 10.75
CA LYS A 25 -3.00 -16.42 9.40
C LYS A 25 -2.72 -14.94 9.12
N ASP A 26 -2.18 -14.20 10.09
CA ASP A 26 -2.11 -12.74 10.06
C ASP A 26 -3.44 -12.09 9.65
N GLY A 27 -4.55 -12.64 10.14
CA GLY A 27 -5.90 -12.18 9.85
C GLY A 27 -6.36 -12.34 8.40
N LEU A 28 -5.59 -13.01 7.54
CA LEU A 28 -5.93 -13.26 6.14
C LEU A 28 -7.15 -14.17 6.01
N LYS A 29 -8.12 -13.70 5.21
CA LYS A 29 -9.35 -14.39 4.85
C LYS A 29 -9.63 -14.12 3.38
N PHE A 30 -9.63 -15.16 2.54
CA PHE A 30 -9.77 -15.04 1.09
C PHE A 30 -11.17 -14.59 0.67
N GLU A 31 -12.17 -14.85 1.51
CA GLU A 31 -13.54 -14.37 1.34
C GLU A 31 -13.60 -12.83 1.29
N ARG A 32 -12.61 -12.14 1.86
CA ARG A 32 -12.51 -10.67 1.83
C ARG A 32 -12.08 -10.12 0.48
N PHE A 33 -11.63 -10.95 -0.45
CA PHE A 33 -11.21 -10.51 -1.79
C PHE A 33 -12.40 -10.38 -2.74
N TYR A 34 -13.43 -11.18 -2.52
CA TYR A 34 -14.70 -11.11 -3.24
C TYR A 34 -15.56 -10.03 -2.59
N ARG A 35 -15.46 -8.80 -3.12
CA ARG A 35 -16.20 -7.64 -2.66
C ARG A 35 -16.84 -6.94 -3.84
N ASP A 36 -17.90 -6.20 -3.55
CA ASP A 36 -18.56 -5.40 -4.56
C ASP A 36 -17.56 -4.43 -5.19
N PHE A 37 -17.51 -4.51 -6.51
CA PHE A 37 -16.77 -3.56 -7.32
C PHE A 37 -17.29 -2.14 -7.08
N PRO A 38 -16.42 -1.12 -7.15
CA PRO A 38 -16.85 0.26 -7.00
C PRO A 38 -17.91 0.61 -8.04
N VAL A 39 -18.90 1.41 -7.62
CA VAL A 39 -19.91 1.94 -8.54
C VAL A 39 -19.22 2.88 -9.53
N GLY A 40 -19.48 2.70 -10.82
CA GLY A 40 -18.77 3.45 -11.86
C GLY A 40 -17.30 3.03 -12.02
N ALA A 41 -16.99 1.77 -11.71
CA ALA A 41 -15.66 1.23 -11.96
C ALA A 41 -15.24 1.44 -13.43
N GLU A 42 -13.98 1.79 -13.62
CA GLU A 42 -13.41 1.98 -14.94
C GLU A 42 -13.44 0.66 -15.70
N LYS A 43 -13.72 0.72 -17.01
CA LYS A 43 -13.64 -0.49 -17.85
C LYS A 43 -12.23 -1.07 -17.69
N ALA A 44 -12.15 -2.33 -17.30
CA ALA A 44 -10.87 -3.00 -17.19
C ALA A 44 -10.20 -3.05 -18.56
N GLU A 45 -8.91 -2.74 -18.60
CA GLU A 45 -8.09 -2.89 -19.79
C GLU A 45 -7.90 -4.37 -20.08
N VAL A 46 -7.98 -4.80 -21.35
CA VAL A 46 -7.65 -6.18 -21.70
C VAL A 46 -6.17 -6.39 -21.37
N PRO A 47 -5.81 -7.38 -20.53
CA PRO A 47 -4.45 -7.57 -20.08
C PRO A 47 -3.55 -8.01 -21.23
N GLU A 48 -2.41 -7.33 -21.39
CA GLU A 48 -1.33 -7.76 -22.27
C GLU A 48 -0.84 -9.17 -21.89
N GLU A 49 -0.27 -9.89 -22.84
CA GLU A 49 0.26 -11.24 -22.65
C GLU A 49 1.30 -11.33 -21.51
N LYS A 50 2.12 -10.29 -21.34
CA LYS A 50 3.08 -10.22 -20.22
C LYS A 50 2.39 -10.23 -18.84
N ILE A 51 1.22 -9.60 -18.74
CA ILE A 51 0.42 -9.54 -17.50
C ILE A 51 -0.23 -10.89 -17.25
N ARG A 52 -0.76 -11.54 -18.30
CA ARG A 52 -1.32 -12.90 -18.21
C ARG A 52 -0.29 -13.88 -17.68
N ARG A 53 0.93 -13.88 -18.26
CA ARG A 53 2.04 -14.72 -17.79
C ARG A 53 2.49 -14.40 -16.37
N ALA A 54 2.51 -13.12 -16.00
CA ALA A 54 2.85 -12.73 -14.64
C ALA A 54 1.83 -13.25 -13.60
N LEU A 55 0.56 -13.38 -13.98
CA LEU A 55 -0.52 -13.89 -13.13
C LEU A 55 -0.68 -15.41 -13.20
N ASP A 56 -0.16 -16.06 -14.24
CA ASP A 56 -0.15 -17.52 -14.42
C ASP A 56 0.96 -18.22 -13.62
N GLN A 57 1.02 -17.89 -12.33
CA GLN A 57 1.94 -18.53 -11.39
C GLN A 57 1.42 -18.42 -9.95
N PRO A 58 1.92 -19.25 -9.02
CA PRO A 58 1.57 -19.13 -7.61
C PRO A 58 2.10 -17.86 -6.97
N TYR A 59 1.34 -17.31 -6.03
CA TYR A 59 1.70 -16.13 -5.24
C TYR A 59 1.70 -16.46 -3.75
N PHE A 60 2.73 -16.03 -3.02
CA PHE A 60 2.97 -16.35 -1.62
C PHE A 60 2.76 -15.12 -0.73
N TYR A 61 1.98 -15.27 0.34
CA TYR A 61 1.71 -14.20 1.28
C TYR A 61 3.01 -13.67 1.90
N ILE A 62 3.26 -12.36 1.76
CA ILE A 62 4.43 -11.69 2.35
C ILE A 62 4.06 -10.74 3.48
N GLY A 63 2.79 -10.35 3.59
CA GLY A 63 2.31 -9.51 4.68
C GLY A 63 1.08 -8.70 4.32
N ARG A 64 0.65 -7.87 5.26
CA ARG A 64 -0.43 -6.92 5.06
C ARG A 64 -0.12 -5.58 5.71
N GLY A 65 -0.64 -4.53 5.08
CA GLY A 65 -0.75 -3.21 5.67
C GLY A 65 -2.18 -2.90 6.12
N ARG A 66 -2.41 -1.62 6.38
CA ARG A 66 -3.77 -1.09 6.59
C ARG A 66 -4.60 -1.15 5.30
N GLN A 67 -3.94 -0.99 4.16
CA GLN A 67 -4.60 -0.79 2.86
C GLN A 67 -4.63 -2.03 1.98
N CYS A 68 -3.63 -2.91 2.05
CA CYS A 68 -3.55 -4.09 1.17
C CYS A 68 -3.09 -5.35 1.91
N TYR A 69 -3.50 -6.52 1.41
CA TYR A 69 -2.72 -7.76 1.56
C TYR A 69 -1.75 -7.86 0.38
N ALA A 70 -0.52 -8.31 0.62
CA ALA A 70 0.52 -8.41 -0.39
C ALA A 70 1.02 -9.85 -0.52
N PHE A 71 1.22 -10.28 -1.76
CA PHE A 71 1.73 -11.59 -2.12
C PHE A 71 2.87 -11.44 -3.13
N ALA A 72 3.96 -12.17 -2.97
CA ALA A 72 5.06 -12.21 -3.94
C ALA A 72 4.88 -13.38 -4.91
N SER A 73 5.18 -13.17 -6.18
CA SER A 73 5.18 -14.22 -7.19
C SER A 73 6.23 -15.30 -6.89
N LYS A 74 6.02 -16.50 -7.44
CA LYS A 74 6.97 -17.62 -7.34
C LYS A 74 8.35 -17.28 -7.92
N ASP A 75 8.39 -16.56 -9.04
CA ASP A 75 9.64 -16.10 -9.67
C ASP A 75 10.31 -14.92 -8.93
N GLY A 76 9.67 -14.36 -7.91
CA GLY A 76 10.18 -13.25 -7.13
C GLY A 76 10.21 -11.90 -7.86
N LYS A 77 9.62 -11.78 -9.06
CA LYS A 77 9.63 -10.55 -9.87
C LYS A 77 8.46 -9.62 -9.63
N TYR A 78 7.36 -10.13 -9.07
CA TYR A 78 6.10 -9.39 -8.95
C TYR A 78 5.55 -9.41 -7.52
N VAL A 79 4.76 -8.38 -7.23
CA VAL A 79 3.93 -8.27 -6.02
C VAL A 79 2.50 -8.07 -6.44
N LEU A 80 1.63 -8.97 -5.99
CA LEU A 80 0.20 -8.87 -6.16
C LEU A 80 -0.43 -8.33 -4.88
N LYS A 81 -1.22 -7.26 -5.00
CA LYS A 81 -1.88 -6.59 -3.88
C LYS A 81 -3.38 -6.64 -4.00
N PHE A 82 -4.03 -7.03 -2.91
CA PHE A 82 -5.48 -7.01 -2.76
C PHE A 82 -5.89 -5.89 -1.80
N PRO A 83 -6.64 -4.87 -2.27
CA PRO A 83 -7.14 -3.79 -1.42
C PRO A 83 -8.02 -4.31 -0.28
N ARG A 84 -7.80 -3.78 0.93
CA ARG A 84 -8.50 -4.14 2.16
C ARG A 84 -9.79 -3.34 2.33
N LEU A 85 -10.73 -3.60 1.43
CA LEU A 85 -12.05 -2.96 1.50
C LEU A 85 -12.89 -3.48 2.68
N ASP A 86 -12.48 -4.57 3.31
CA ASP A 86 -13.11 -5.15 4.50
C ASP A 86 -13.16 -4.21 5.71
N HIS A 87 -12.28 -3.19 5.76
CA HIS A 87 -12.30 -2.18 6.82
C HIS A 87 -13.34 -1.08 6.61
N PHE A 88 -13.89 -0.99 5.41
CA PHE A 88 -14.82 0.07 5.03
C PHE A 88 -16.27 -0.44 5.05
N GLU A 89 -16.62 -1.14 6.13
CA GLU A 89 -17.96 -1.61 6.42
C GLU A 89 -18.36 -1.19 7.83
N LEU A 90 -19.65 -0.92 8.03
CA LEU A 90 -20.17 -0.70 9.36
C LEU A 90 -19.99 -1.98 10.19
N PRO A 91 -19.31 -1.92 11.34
CA PRO A 91 -19.16 -3.08 12.20
C PRO A 91 -20.52 -3.67 12.59
N LEU A 92 -20.63 -4.99 12.72
CA LEU A 92 -21.90 -5.66 13.05
C LEU A 92 -22.56 -5.10 14.33
N TRP A 93 -21.76 -4.66 15.31
CA TRP A 93 -22.29 -4.06 16.54
C TRP A 93 -23.01 -2.72 16.32
N THR A 94 -22.72 -1.97 15.25
CA THR A 94 -23.50 -0.75 14.93
C THR A 94 -24.93 -1.08 14.49
N ARG A 95 -25.18 -2.32 14.07
CA ARG A 95 -26.54 -2.84 13.80
C ARG A 95 -27.23 -3.31 15.08
N ALA A 96 -26.46 -3.88 16.02
CA ALA A 96 -26.99 -4.44 17.27
C ALA A 96 -27.36 -3.39 18.31
N PHE A 97 -26.65 -2.25 18.35
CA PHE A 97 -26.91 -1.18 19.32
C PHE A 97 -27.74 -0.03 18.71
N PRO A 98 -28.65 0.59 19.47
CA PRO A 98 -29.54 1.65 19.01
C PRO A 98 -28.83 3.02 18.95
N PHE A 99 -27.76 3.14 18.17
CA PHE A 99 -27.15 4.44 17.92
C PHE A 99 -28.08 5.34 17.12
N SER A 100 -27.98 6.66 17.35
CA SER A 100 -28.75 7.66 16.60
C SER A 100 -28.50 7.55 15.09
N LYS A 101 -29.51 7.92 14.30
CA LYS A 101 -29.43 7.94 12.84
C LYS A 101 -28.24 8.79 12.37
N THR A 102 -28.07 9.97 12.95
CA THR A 102 -26.96 10.89 12.68
C THR A 102 -25.59 10.25 12.94
N TYR A 103 -25.44 9.46 14.02
CA TYR A 103 -24.19 8.75 14.29
C TYR A 103 -23.89 7.73 13.19
N LYS A 104 -24.89 6.92 12.80
CA LYS A 104 -24.72 5.89 11.76
C LYS A 104 -24.40 6.52 10.41
N GLU A 105 -25.07 7.61 10.05
CA GLU A 105 -24.82 8.36 8.81
C GLU A 105 -23.42 8.98 8.78
N LYS A 106 -22.99 9.62 9.87
CA LYS A 106 -21.63 10.16 9.99
C LYS A 106 -20.57 9.07 9.87
N ARG A 107 -20.79 7.91 10.50
CA ARG A 107 -19.86 6.78 10.40
C ARG A 107 -19.82 6.21 8.98
N LEU A 108 -20.97 6.08 8.34
CA LEU A 108 -21.06 5.60 6.97
C LEU A 108 -20.36 6.57 6.01
N SER A 109 -20.53 7.89 6.17
CA SER A 109 -19.86 8.88 5.33
C SER A 109 -18.33 8.86 5.51
N GLU A 110 -17.82 8.73 6.74
CA GLU A 110 -16.39 8.54 7.02
C GLU A 110 -15.82 7.27 6.35
N ILE A 111 -16.58 6.18 6.41
CA ILE A 111 -16.22 4.89 5.80
C ILE A 111 -16.18 5.00 4.28
N THR A 112 -17.23 5.54 3.67
CA THR A 112 -17.32 5.74 2.22
C THR A 112 -16.21 6.67 1.74
N PHE A 113 -15.95 7.77 2.44
CA PHE A 113 -14.86 8.69 2.11
C PHE A 113 -13.50 7.97 2.11
N ARG A 114 -13.20 7.16 3.12
CA ARG A 114 -11.93 6.42 3.20
C ARG A 114 -11.80 5.34 2.12
N ARG A 115 -12.92 4.67 1.78
CA ARG A 115 -12.98 3.71 0.66
C ARG A 115 -12.66 4.40 -0.66
N GLU A 116 -13.34 5.50 -0.96
CA GLU A 116 -13.11 6.26 -2.19
C GLU A 116 -11.71 6.87 -2.23
N PHE A 117 -11.20 7.36 -1.10
CA PHE A 117 -9.82 7.83 -1.00
C PHE A 117 -8.83 6.74 -1.41
N LEU A 118 -8.98 5.52 -0.89
CA LEU A 118 -8.11 4.39 -1.25
C LEU A 118 -8.20 4.10 -2.76
N LEU A 119 -9.41 3.95 -3.29
CA LEU A 119 -9.61 3.61 -4.71
C LEU A 119 -9.08 4.72 -5.63
N ASN A 120 -9.30 5.99 -5.28
CA ASN A 120 -8.77 7.13 -6.04
C ASN A 120 -7.24 7.17 -6.01
N SER A 121 -6.62 6.81 -4.89
CA SER A 121 -5.16 6.68 -4.83
C SER A 121 -4.63 5.63 -5.82
N PHE A 122 -5.30 4.46 -5.91
CA PHE A 122 -4.95 3.44 -6.90
C PHE A 122 -5.12 3.95 -8.34
N ARG A 123 -6.21 4.67 -8.62
CA ARG A 123 -6.45 5.28 -9.95
C ARG A 123 -5.35 6.30 -10.30
N THR A 124 -4.98 7.17 -9.37
CA THR A 124 -3.86 8.11 -9.55
C THR A 124 -2.56 7.37 -9.83
N ALA A 125 -2.28 6.30 -9.10
CA ALA A 125 -1.10 5.47 -9.36
C ALA A 125 -1.09 4.90 -10.78
N ALA A 126 -2.20 4.34 -11.24
CA ALA A 126 -2.30 3.73 -12.57
C ALA A 126 -2.23 4.73 -13.73
N ARG A 127 -2.84 5.90 -13.56
CA ARG A 127 -2.93 6.91 -14.63
C ARG A 127 -1.69 7.79 -14.71
N GLU A 128 -1.06 8.09 -13.58
CA GLU A 128 -0.11 9.20 -13.50
C GLU A 128 1.24 8.82 -12.91
N LEU A 129 1.34 7.69 -12.19
CA LEU A 129 2.55 7.24 -11.50
C LEU A 129 2.86 5.76 -11.80
N ARG A 130 2.51 5.27 -13.00
CA ARG A 130 2.58 3.84 -13.33
C ARG A 130 4.02 3.32 -13.23
N GLU A 131 4.97 4.08 -13.79
CA GLU A 131 6.40 3.75 -13.76
C GLU A 131 6.97 3.94 -12.35
N GLU A 132 6.63 5.05 -11.69
CA GLU A 132 7.13 5.46 -10.39
C GLU A 132 6.61 4.58 -9.24
N THR A 133 5.58 3.78 -9.49
CA THR A 133 5.06 2.80 -8.53
C THR A 133 5.33 1.35 -8.96
N GLY A 134 5.95 1.16 -10.13
CA GLY A 134 6.11 -0.16 -10.76
C GLY A 134 4.78 -0.86 -11.02
N LEU A 135 3.67 -0.12 -11.17
CA LEU A 135 2.34 -0.69 -11.36
C LEU A 135 2.20 -1.22 -12.78
N LEU A 136 2.02 -2.53 -12.90
CA LEU A 136 1.87 -3.19 -14.18
C LEU A 136 0.41 -3.27 -14.61
N TYR A 137 -0.49 -3.50 -13.66
CA TYR A 137 -1.92 -3.65 -13.96
C TYR A 137 -2.78 -3.32 -12.74
N LEU A 138 -3.92 -2.66 -12.98
CA LEU A 138 -4.92 -2.33 -11.97
C LEU A 138 -6.28 -2.88 -12.39
N HIS A 139 -6.85 -3.75 -11.57
CA HIS A 139 -8.14 -4.38 -11.80
C HIS A 139 -9.14 -3.92 -10.75
N LEU A 140 -10.10 -3.09 -11.17
CA LEU A 140 -11.15 -2.52 -10.31
C LEU A 140 -12.57 -2.87 -10.76
N SER A 141 -12.74 -3.80 -11.71
CA SER A 141 -14.02 -4.18 -12.31
C SER A 141 -14.14 -5.69 -12.45
N SER A 142 -15.36 -6.23 -12.45
CA SER A 142 -15.58 -7.64 -12.79
C SER A 142 -15.29 -7.85 -14.27
N THR A 143 -14.59 -8.93 -14.61
CA THR A 143 -14.25 -9.27 -15.99
C THR A 143 -14.45 -10.77 -16.26
N ASN A 144 -14.01 -11.21 -17.44
CA ASN A 144 -13.88 -12.61 -17.83
C ASN A 144 -12.62 -12.82 -18.70
N PHE A 145 -11.65 -11.91 -18.56
CA PHE A 145 -10.49 -11.85 -19.45
C PHE A 145 -9.46 -12.90 -19.11
N PHE A 146 -9.27 -13.22 -17.83
CA PHE A 146 -8.21 -14.12 -17.39
C PHE A 146 -8.62 -15.57 -17.55
N GLY A 147 -9.88 -15.92 -17.25
CA GLY A 147 -10.43 -17.26 -17.43
C GLY A 147 -9.69 -18.34 -16.62
N THR A 148 -8.97 -17.93 -15.58
CA THR A 148 -8.08 -18.79 -14.79
C THR A 148 -8.28 -18.55 -13.30
N LYS A 149 -8.12 -19.62 -12.52
CA LYS A 149 -8.04 -19.52 -11.06
C LYS A 149 -6.59 -19.45 -10.65
N MET A 150 -6.21 -18.37 -9.99
CA MET A 150 -4.85 -18.15 -9.51
C MET A 150 -4.63 -18.80 -8.15
N GLN A 151 -3.47 -19.44 -7.97
CA GLN A 151 -3.08 -20.03 -6.70
C GLN A 151 -2.45 -18.99 -5.78
N LEU A 152 -3.07 -18.77 -4.62
CA LEU A 152 -2.52 -18.00 -3.52
C LEU A 152 -2.13 -18.92 -2.36
N VAL A 153 -0.94 -18.72 -1.80
CA VAL A 153 -0.41 -19.49 -0.68
C VAL A 153 -0.36 -18.58 0.55
N ASP A 154 -1.04 -18.98 1.63
CA ASP A 154 -1.08 -18.20 2.86
C ASP A 154 0.21 -18.31 3.70
N ARG A 155 0.25 -17.59 4.82
CA ARG A 155 1.38 -17.57 5.76
C ARG A 155 1.76 -18.96 6.30
N ILE A 156 0.80 -19.87 6.43
CA ILE A 156 0.99 -21.22 6.95
C ILE A 156 1.05 -22.27 5.81
N ARG A 157 1.40 -21.82 4.59
CA ARG A 157 1.63 -22.64 3.39
C ARG A 157 0.39 -23.38 2.87
N ARG A 158 -0.81 -22.94 3.23
CA ARG A 158 -2.05 -23.47 2.64
C ARG A 158 -2.31 -22.81 1.29
N SER A 159 -2.69 -23.62 0.32
CA SER A 159 -3.03 -23.16 -1.02
C SER A 159 -4.53 -22.88 -1.15
N TYR A 160 -4.84 -21.79 -1.82
CA TYR A 160 -6.18 -21.34 -2.14
C TYR A 160 -6.23 -20.95 -3.61
N PHE A 161 -7.34 -21.24 -4.27
CA PHE A 161 -7.57 -20.82 -5.65
C PHE A 161 -8.61 -19.71 -5.64
N ILE A 162 -8.24 -18.56 -6.21
CA ILE A 162 -9.16 -17.44 -6.36
C ILE A 162 -9.44 -17.17 -7.83
N ASP A 163 -10.67 -16.75 -8.10
CA ASP A 163 -11.05 -16.24 -9.41
C ASP A 163 -10.64 -14.78 -9.50
N ILE A 164 -9.60 -14.50 -10.31
CA ILE A 164 -9.02 -13.16 -10.38
C ILE A 164 -9.94 -12.18 -11.13
N ASP A 165 -10.76 -12.67 -12.05
CA ASP A 165 -11.76 -11.90 -12.79
C ASP A 165 -12.83 -11.31 -11.84
N GLN A 166 -13.01 -11.92 -10.66
CA GLN A 166 -13.99 -11.53 -9.64
C GLN A 166 -13.36 -10.86 -8.41
N THR A 167 -12.13 -10.37 -8.51
CA THR A 167 -11.44 -9.70 -7.38
C THR A 167 -10.81 -8.39 -7.78
N LEU A 168 -10.70 -7.47 -6.82
CA LEU A 168 -9.93 -6.23 -7.00
C LEU A 168 -8.46 -6.49 -6.69
N PHE A 169 -7.58 -6.13 -7.61
CA PHE A 169 -6.14 -6.30 -7.40
C PHE A 169 -5.29 -5.27 -8.14
N ALA A 170 -4.06 -5.11 -7.66
CA ALA A 170 -3.00 -4.40 -8.34
C ALA A 170 -1.79 -5.33 -8.48
N LEU A 171 -1.27 -5.44 -9.69
CA LEU A 171 -0.03 -6.14 -9.98
C LEU A 171 1.09 -5.11 -10.10
N GLN A 172 2.15 -5.27 -9.31
CA GLN A 172 3.32 -4.40 -9.31
C GLN A 172 4.60 -5.22 -9.54
N GLU A 173 5.62 -4.58 -10.09
CA GLU A 173 6.99 -5.08 -10.03
C GLU A 173 7.47 -5.13 -8.58
N LYS A 174 8.21 -6.18 -8.24
CA LYS A 174 8.89 -6.26 -6.96
C LYS A 174 10.17 -5.43 -7.04
N LYS A 175 10.32 -4.46 -6.14
CA LYS A 175 11.51 -3.62 -6.03
C LYS A 175 12.31 -3.99 -4.78
N GLU A 176 13.63 -3.80 -4.83
CA GLU A 176 14.48 -3.85 -3.65
C GLU A 176 14.08 -2.71 -2.71
N LEU A 177 13.94 -2.96 -1.41
CA LEU A 177 13.54 -1.93 -0.47
C LEU A 177 14.64 -0.89 -0.29
N LEU A 178 14.26 0.38 -0.37
CA LEU A 178 15.19 1.50 -0.29
C LEU A 178 15.87 1.58 1.09
N MET A 179 15.10 1.44 2.18
CA MET A 179 15.63 1.52 3.55
C MET A 179 16.77 0.53 3.86
N PRO A 180 16.58 -0.79 3.66
CA PRO A 180 17.65 -1.76 3.87
C PRO A 180 18.89 -1.46 3.02
N ALA A 181 18.72 -1.05 1.76
CA ALA A 181 19.83 -0.70 0.88
C ALA A 181 20.61 0.52 1.42
N PHE A 182 19.91 1.56 1.86
CA PHE A 182 20.52 2.77 2.43
C PHE A 182 21.29 2.47 3.72
N LEU A 183 20.67 1.77 4.68
CA LEU A 183 21.32 1.42 5.94
C LEU A 183 22.53 0.51 5.74
N LYS A 184 22.47 -0.39 4.76
CA LYS A 184 23.61 -1.23 4.38
C LYS A 184 24.76 -0.37 3.86
N ALA A 185 24.49 0.58 2.96
CA ALA A 185 25.50 1.48 2.41
C ALA A 185 26.19 2.32 3.51
N LEU A 186 25.41 2.88 4.44
CA LEU A 186 25.96 3.59 5.60
C LEU A 186 26.84 2.68 6.46
N LYS A 187 26.37 1.47 6.78
CA LYS A 187 27.12 0.51 7.62
C LYS A 187 28.44 0.09 6.98
N THR A 188 28.50 0.01 5.65
CA THR A 188 29.72 -0.36 4.92
C THR A 188 30.61 0.83 4.57
N GLY A 189 30.25 2.05 4.95
CA GLY A 189 30.99 3.27 4.60
C GLY A 189 30.86 3.67 3.13
N ASP A 190 29.92 3.09 2.39
CA ASP A 190 29.69 3.42 0.97
C ASP A 190 28.83 4.68 0.86
N ARG A 191 29.50 5.83 1.01
CA ARG A 191 28.85 7.14 1.04
C ARG A 191 28.18 7.47 -0.29
N THR A 192 28.86 7.21 -1.39
CA THR A 192 28.36 7.46 -2.74
C THR A 192 27.06 6.72 -2.97
N ARG A 193 26.96 5.44 -2.59
CA ARG A 193 25.71 4.69 -2.75
C ARG A 193 24.58 5.24 -1.90
N ALA A 194 24.86 5.66 -0.66
CA ALA A 194 23.85 6.25 0.20
C ALA A 194 23.31 7.59 -0.36
N GLU A 195 24.18 8.42 -0.94
CA GLU A 195 23.79 9.65 -1.65
C GLU A 195 22.95 9.36 -2.91
N GLU A 196 23.36 8.37 -3.73
CA GLU A 196 22.57 7.94 -4.90
C GLU A 196 21.16 7.53 -4.52
N ILE A 197 21.00 6.79 -3.41
CA ILE A 197 19.71 6.34 -2.91
C ILE A 197 18.82 7.52 -2.50
N LEU A 198 19.38 8.48 -1.74
CA LEU A 198 18.63 9.66 -1.32
C LEU A 198 18.30 10.57 -2.52
N ASN A 199 19.21 10.72 -3.48
CA ASN A 199 18.96 11.50 -4.68
C ASN A 199 17.85 10.87 -5.53
N ALA A 200 17.84 9.54 -5.68
CA ALA A 200 16.75 8.82 -6.35
C ALA A 200 15.38 9.07 -5.68
N PHE A 201 15.36 9.11 -4.35
CA PHE A 201 14.17 9.48 -3.58
C PHE A 201 13.74 10.94 -3.83
N LEU A 202 14.69 11.88 -3.83
CA LEU A 202 14.43 13.30 -4.07
C LEU A 202 13.89 13.54 -5.49
N GLU A 203 14.43 12.87 -6.49
CA GLU A 203 13.94 12.93 -7.87
C GLU A 203 12.48 12.45 -7.97
N LEU A 204 12.14 11.36 -7.29
CA LEU A 204 10.76 10.88 -7.20
C LEU A 204 9.85 11.87 -6.43
N ALA A 205 10.35 12.51 -5.38
CA ALA A 205 9.62 13.53 -4.65
C ALA A 205 9.32 14.76 -5.52
N VAL A 206 10.32 15.24 -6.28
CA VAL A 206 10.18 16.33 -7.27
C VAL A 206 9.16 15.96 -8.35
N LEU A 207 9.23 14.74 -8.88
CA LEU A 207 8.32 14.29 -9.92
C LEU A 207 6.86 14.32 -9.46
N LYS A 208 6.58 13.78 -8.27
CA LYS A 208 5.23 13.82 -7.68
C LYS A 208 4.78 15.24 -7.37
N ALA A 209 5.68 16.07 -6.84
CA ALA A 209 5.42 17.47 -6.53
C ALA A 209 4.98 18.25 -7.77
N LYS A 210 5.70 18.12 -8.88
CA LYS A 210 5.35 18.74 -10.18
C LYS A 210 4.01 18.27 -10.75
N LYS A 211 3.52 17.10 -10.33
CA LYS A 211 2.18 16.57 -10.70
C LYS A 211 1.07 16.99 -9.71
N GLY A 212 1.40 17.77 -8.68
CA GLY A 212 0.49 18.14 -7.60
C GLY A 212 0.03 16.94 -6.75
N ILE A 213 0.81 15.86 -6.70
CA ILE A 213 0.44 14.62 -6.01
C ILE A 213 1.08 14.59 -4.62
N PHE A 214 0.23 14.68 -3.60
CA PHE A 214 0.60 14.54 -2.20
C PHE A 214 0.50 13.08 -1.76
N ASN A 215 1.18 12.75 -0.66
CA ASN A 215 1.06 11.46 -0.03
C ASN A 215 0.78 11.60 1.47
N LYS A 216 -0.29 10.95 1.95
CA LYS A 216 -0.68 11.00 3.35
C LYS A 216 0.20 10.12 4.22
N ASP A 217 0.78 9.08 3.63
CA ASP A 217 1.71 8.19 4.30
C ASP A 217 3.14 8.66 4.02
N ALA A 218 3.60 9.54 4.89
CA ALA A 218 4.97 9.99 5.00
C ALA A 218 5.89 8.93 5.64
N SER A 219 5.55 7.62 5.62
CA SER A 219 6.42 6.55 6.12
C SER A 219 7.68 6.47 5.27
N PHE A 220 8.64 7.24 5.74
CA PHE A 220 9.75 7.86 5.07
C PHE A 220 10.45 7.02 4.00
N LEU A 221 10.76 5.76 4.27
CA LEU A 221 11.51 4.95 3.29
C LEU A 221 11.08 3.46 3.28
N ARG A 222 10.11 3.06 4.11
CA ARG A 222 9.58 1.68 4.12
C ARG A 222 8.70 1.36 2.92
N ASN A 223 8.10 2.39 2.36
CA ASN A 223 7.18 2.29 1.22
C ASN A 223 7.85 2.62 -0.11
N PHE A 224 9.19 2.71 -0.11
CA PHE A 224 9.97 3.00 -1.29
C PHE A 224 10.87 1.82 -1.63
N GLY A 225 10.97 1.54 -2.91
CA GLY A 225 11.95 0.66 -3.49
C GLY A 225 12.96 1.43 -4.32
N ILE A 226 14.02 0.74 -4.70
CA ILE A 226 15.05 1.23 -5.61
C ILE A 226 15.27 0.25 -6.74
N GLU A 227 15.54 0.79 -7.93
CA GLU A 227 15.96 0.06 -9.12
C GLU A 227 17.07 0.85 -9.80
N GLY A 228 18.31 0.38 -9.66
CA GLY A 228 19.49 1.11 -10.13
C GLY A 228 19.61 2.48 -9.45
N LYS A 229 19.36 3.54 -10.22
CA LYS A 229 19.39 4.95 -9.80
C LYS A 229 18.00 5.58 -9.64
N ARG A 230 16.92 4.81 -9.81
CA ARG A 230 15.53 5.31 -9.71
C ARG A 230 14.87 4.78 -8.45
N ALA A 231 14.14 5.63 -7.74
CA ALA A 231 13.27 5.21 -6.66
C ALA A 231 11.87 4.91 -7.21
N ALA A 232 11.18 3.98 -6.56
CA ALA A 232 9.78 3.69 -6.83
C ALA A 232 8.98 3.70 -5.52
N GLN A 233 7.81 4.33 -5.51
CA GLN A 233 6.90 4.28 -4.37
C GLN A 233 6.04 3.02 -4.47
N ILE A 234 6.41 2.00 -3.70
CA ILE A 234 5.76 0.69 -3.70
C ILE A 234 4.34 0.80 -3.16
N ASP A 235 4.10 1.60 -2.10
CA ASP A 235 2.76 1.77 -1.54
C ASP A 235 1.94 2.84 -2.27
N VAL A 236 0.78 2.44 -2.80
CA VAL A 236 -0.05 3.22 -3.71
C VAL A 236 -1.41 3.60 -3.11
N GLY A 237 -1.61 3.41 -1.81
CA GLY A 237 -2.91 3.61 -1.17
C GLY A 237 -3.16 4.99 -0.55
N SER A 238 -2.19 5.90 -0.63
CA SER A 238 -2.19 7.17 0.13
C SER A 238 -2.00 8.45 -0.70
N PHE A 239 -2.10 8.38 -2.03
CA PHE A 239 -2.03 9.51 -2.94
C PHE A 239 -3.31 10.35 -2.93
N PHE A 240 -3.12 11.68 -2.98
CA PHE A 240 -4.23 12.63 -3.06
C PHE A 240 -3.78 13.99 -3.60
N ARG A 241 -4.75 14.84 -3.91
CA ARG A 241 -4.54 16.25 -4.27
C ARG A 241 -5.12 17.15 -3.20
N LYS A 242 -4.43 18.25 -2.89
CA LYS A 242 -4.92 19.30 -2.00
C LYS A 242 -5.43 20.45 -2.85
N LYS A 243 -6.47 21.15 -2.40
CA LYS A 243 -6.75 22.48 -2.94
C LYS A 243 -5.75 23.43 -2.27
N VAL A 244 -4.81 23.94 -3.05
CA VAL A 244 -3.82 24.91 -2.58
C VAL A 244 -4.34 26.32 -2.88
N GLU A 245 -4.12 27.24 -1.95
CA GLU A 245 -4.43 28.66 -2.17
C GLU A 245 -3.64 29.20 -3.37
N PRO A 246 -4.21 30.06 -4.23
CA PRO A 246 -3.54 30.53 -5.44
C PRO A 246 -2.17 31.19 -5.21
N GLN A 247 -1.92 31.72 -4.01
CA GLN A 247 -0.66 32.39 -3.66
C GLN A 247 0.45 31.43 -3.21
N LYS A 248 0.15 30.15 -2.96
CA LYS A 248 1.13 29.16 -2.51
C LYS A 248 1.54 28.27 -3.67
N ASP A 249 2.83 28.00 -3.77
CA ASP A 249 3.35 27.03 -4.72
C ASP A 249 3.01 25.60 -4.27
N GLU A 250 2.09 24.97 -5.01
CA GLU A 250 1.64 23.59 -4.73
C GLU A 250 2.79 22.59 -4.83
N SER A 251 3.68 22.74 -5.81
CA SER A 251 4.81 21.84 -6.03
C SER A 251 5.78 21.93 -4.85
N LEU A 252 6.12 23.14 -4.43
CA LEU A 252 7.00 23.36 -3.28
C LEU A 252 6.39 22.77 -1.99
N LEU A 253 5.08 22.94 -1.78
CA LEU A 253 4.38 22.36 -0.64
C LEU A 253 4.41 20.83 -0.67
N ALA A 254 4.11 20.22 -1.81
CA ALA A 254 4.14 18.77 -1.98
C ALA A 254 5.55 18.18 -1.76
N PHE A 255 6.58 18.87 -2.27
CA PHE A 255 7.97 18.49 -2.07
C PHE A 255 8.38 18.57 -0.61
N ARG A 256 8.05 19.65 0.10
CA ARG A 256 8.33 19.80 1.54
C ARG A 256 7.62 18.75 2.39
N ASP A 257 6.34 18.49 2.14
CA ASP A 257 5.55 17.44 2.82
C ASP A 257 6.21 16.05 2.65
N ALA A 258 6.76 15.80 1.46
CA ALA A 258 7.47 14.56 1.16
C ALA A 258 8.88 14.48 1.76
N THR A 259 9.52 15.60 2.13
CA THR A 259 10.95 15.63 2.50
C THR A 259 11.22 16.00 3.95
N GLU A 260 10.31 16.64 4.67
CA GLU A 260 10.55 17.13 6.03
C GLU A 260 10.86 16.00 7.03
N HIS A 261 10.06 14.94 7.01
CA HIS A 261 10.24 13.79 7.89
C HIS A 261 11.53 13.00 7.59
N VAL A 262 12.05 13.13 6.37
CA VAL A 262 13.34 12.56 5.94
C VAL A 262 14.47 13.18 6.72
N ASP A 263 14.49 14.51 6.68
CA ASP A 263 15.51 15.35 7.29
C ASP A 263 15.56 15.10 8.80
N GLN A 264 14.40 15.11 9.45
CA GLN A 264 14.28 14.83 10.88
C GLN A 264 14.86 13.46 11.25
N TRP A 265 14.57 12.44 10.44
CA TRP A 265 15.11 11.10 10.66
C TRP A 265 16.62 11.03 10.43
N LEU A 266 17.14 11.64 9.37
CA LEU A 266 18.57 11.65 9.06
C LEU A 266 19.37 12.27 10.20
N GLY A 267 18.84 13.29 10.87
CA GLY A 267 19.47 13.88 12.06
C GLY A 267 19.66 12.91 13.24
N SER A 268 18.88 11.82 13.29
CA SER A 268 19.03 10.76 14.29
C SER A 268 19.94 9.61 13.85
N VAL A 269 20.28 9.52 12.56
CA VAL A 269 21.00 8.39 11.96
C VAL A 269 22.41 8.76 11.53
N ASP A 270 22.56 9.87 10.80
CA ASP A 270 23.84 10.32 10.23
C ASP A 270 23.78 11.83 9.94
N LEU A 271 24.44 12.63 10.79
CA LEU A 271 24.40 14.10 10.71
C LEU A 271 25.02 14.65 9.42
N GLU A 272 26.00 13.96 8.84
CA GLU A 272 26.59 14.38 7.58
C GLU A 272 25.60 14.17 6.43
N MET A 273 24.81 13.09 6.45
CA MET A 273 23.82 12.82 5.41
C MET A 273 22.67 13.79 5.54
N GLN A 274 22.31 14.13 6.77
CA GLN A 274 21.34 15.18 7.02
C GLN A 274 21.78 16.50 6.39
N LYS A 275 23.02 16.93 6.61
CA LYS A 275 23.56 18.17 6.02
C LYS A 275 23.52 18.12 4.50
N TRP A 276 24.03 17.04 3.90
CA TRP A 276 23.98 16.82 2.46
C TRP A 276 22.54 16.87 1.92
N PHE A 277 21.61 16.20 2.59
CA PHE A 277 20.20 16.13 2.19
C PHE A 277 19.52 17.50 2.27
N LYS A 278 19.77 18.28 3.32
CA LYS A 278 19.26 19.64 3.48
C LYS A 278 19.73 20.55 2.35
N THR A 279 21.03 20.58 2.09
CA THR A 279 21.60 21.37 0.98
C THR A 279 20.94 20.99 -0.35
N ARG A 280 20.75 19.70 -0.60
CA ARG A 280 20.09 19.23 -1.82
C ARG A 280 18.62 19.65 -1.90
N CYS A 281 17.88 19.58 -0.79
CA CYS A 281 16.49 20.04 -0.72
C CYS A 281 16.36 21.55 -0.96
N GLU A 282 17.28 22.36 -0.46
CA GLU A 282 17.32 23.82 -0.70
C GLU A 282 17.59 24.14 -2.17
N GLU A 283 18.55 23.45 -2.79
CA GLU A 283 18.84 23.57 -4.23
C GLU A 283 17.64 23.19 -5.11
N ILE A 284 16.90 22.16 -4.73
CA ILE A 284 15.70 21.72 -5.46
C ILE A 284 14.57 22.72 -5.24
N SER A 285 14.35 23.16 -4.00
CA SER A 285 13.29 24.09 -3.63
C SER A 285 13.41 25.44 -4.31
N SER A 286 14.62 25.90 -4.64
CA SER A 286 14.83 27.16 -5.38
C SER A 286 14.54 27.05 -6.88
N LYS A 287 14.33 25.84 -7.40
CA LYS A 287 14.08 25.54 -8.82
C LYS A 287 12.68 24.97 -9.09
N LEU A 288 11.94 24.64 -8.03
CA LEU A 288 10.53 24.26 -8.10
C LEU A 288 9.69 25.52 -8.15
#